data_AF-A0A4R8W0B3-F1
#
_entry.id   AF-A0A4R8W0B3-F1
#
_cell.length_a   1.000
_cell.length_b   1.000
_cell.length_c   1.000
_cell.angle_alpha   90.00
_cell.angle_beta   90.00
_cell.angle_gamma   90.00
#
_symmetry.space_group_name_H-M   'P 1'
#
loop_
_entity.id
_entity.type
_entity.pdbx_description
1 polymer ?
#
loop_
_entity_poly.entity_id
_entity_poly.type
_entity_poly.pdbx_seq_one_letter_code
_entity_poly.pdbx_strand_id
1 'polypeptide(L)'
;MSTDHTPVTRALEAYGAAVRAKDVDAFVDIHADDVHVFDAWGRWEHVGIAAWRAMATEWFGSLGAELVDVTFTEVRSSIGSDVA
;
A
#
# COMPACT_ATOMS: atom_id res chain seq x y z
N MET A 1 -13.58 -11.87 -12.64
CA MET A 1 -13.28 -11.09 -11.42
C MET A 1 -14.41 -11.35 -10.45
N SER A 2 -14.13 -11.88 -9.25
CA SER A 2 -15.15 -11.84 -8.19
C SER A 2 -15.33 -10.38 -7.82
N THR A 3 -16.54 -9.86 -8.00
CA THR A 3 -16.92 -8.44 -7.81
C THR A 3 -17.17 -8.09 -6.34
N ASP A 4 -16.79 -8.96 -5.42
CA ASP A 4 -17.03 -8.76 -3.99
C ASP A 4 -16.06 -7.73 -3.43
N HIS A 5 -16.63 -6.61 -2.97
CA HIS A 5 -15.90 -5.56 -2.28
C HIS A 5 -15.66 -5.99 -0.83
N THR A 6 -14.67 -6.86 -0.62
CA THR A 6 -14.18 -7.21 0.71
C THR A 6 -13.32 -6.05 1.25
N PRO A 7 -13.07 -5.99 2.58
CA PRO A 7 -12.12 -5.04 3.13
C PRO A 7 -10.74 -5.12 2.45
N VAL A 8 -10.30 -6.34 2.10
CA VAL A 8 -9.04 -6.58 1.39
C VAL A 8 -9.06 -5.97 -0.01
N THR A 9 -10.07 -6.23 -0.83
CA THR A 9 -10.09 -5.68 -2.21
C THR A 9 -10.17 -4.15 -2.21
N ARG A 10 -10.89 -3.55 -1.25
CA ARG A 10 -10.91 -2.09 -1.07
C ARG A 10 -9.55 -1.51 -0.69
N ALA A 11 -8.80 -2.17 0.19
CA ALA A 11 -7.45 -1.73 0.57
C ALA A 11 -6.50 -1.78 -0.64
N LEU A 12 -6.59 -2.81 -1.48
CA LEU A 12 -5.79 -2.94 -2.70
C LEU A 12 -6.15 -1.86 -3.74
N GLU A 13 -7.44 -1.56 -3.92
CA GLU A 13 -7.90 -0.47 -4.79
C GLU A 13 -7.41 0.90 -4.29
N ALA A 14 -7.51 1.15 -2.99
CA ALA A 14 -7.02 2.38 -2.36
C ALA A 14 -5.49 2.52 -2.51
N TYR A 15 -4.74 1.42 -2.35
CA TYR A 15 -3.30 1.39 -2.60
C TYR A 15 -2.97 1.80 -4.04
N GLY A 16 -3.62 1.18 -5.03
CA GLY A 16 -3.40 1.50 -6.44
C GLY A 16 -3.74 2.95 -6.77
N ALA A 17 -4.87 3.46 -6.25
CA ALA A 17 -5.28 4.85 -6.44
C ALA A 17 -4.27 5.85 -5.83
N ALA A 18 -3.81 5.59 -4.59
CA ALA A 18 -2.84 6.44 -3.92
C ALA A 18 -1.49 6.48 -4.66
N VAL A 19 -0.98 5.32 -5.10
CA VAL A 19 0.25 5.23 -5.90
C VAL A 19 0.10 5.98 -7.23
N ARG A 20 -1.02 5.77 -7.93
CA ARG A 20 -1.29 6.39 -9.24
C ARG A 20 -1.39 7.91 -9.14
N ALA A 21 -1.89 8.43 -8.03
CA ALA A 21 -2.01 9.85 -7.72
C ALA A 21 -0.75 10.45 -7.06
N LYS A 22 0.22 9.62 -6.65
CA LYS A 22 1.37 10.02 -5.81
C LYS A 22 0.94 10.66 -4.48
N ASP A 23 -0.19 10.21 -3.96
CA ASP A 23 -0.78 10.74 -2.73
C ASP A 23 -0.19 9.99 -1.52
N VAL A 24 0.78 10.62 -0.86
CA VAL A 24 1.44 10.05 0.32
C VAL A 24 0.45 9.90 1.48
N ASP A 25 -0.50 10.82 1.63
CA ASP A 25 -1.45 10.78 2.75
C ASP A 25 -2.42 9.61 2.58
N ALA A 26 -3.03 9.48 1.40
CA ALA A 26 -3.91 8.35 1.09
C ALA A 26 -3.16 7.00 1.14
N PHE A 27 -1.88 6.99 0.77
CA PHE A 27 -1.06 5.78 0.81
C PHE A 27 -0.80 5.30 2.24
N VAL A 28 -0.57 6.21 3.19
CA VAL A 28 -0.31 5.81 4.58
C VAL A 28 -1.60 5.54 5.35
N ASP A 29 -2.73 6.16 4.98
CA ASP A 29 -4.02 6.03 5.67
C ASP A 29 -4.59 4.61 5.67
N ILE A 30 -4.19 3.76 4.72
CA ILE A 30 -4.58 2.35 4.66
C ILE A 30 -3.77 1.44 5.61
N HIS A 31 -2.81 1.98 6.36
CA HIS A 31 -1.93 1.24 7.25
C HIS A 31 -2.16 1.64 8.72
N ALA A 32 -1.89 0.71 9.64
CA ALA A 32 -1.87 1.01 11.07
C ALA A 32 -0.64 1.87 11.45
N ASP A 33 -0.74 2.63 12.55
CA ASP A 33 0.33 3.49 13.04
C ASP A 33 1.64 2.70 13.35
N ASP A 34 1.49 1.46 13.79
CA ASP A 34 2.57 0.53 14.15
C ASP A 34 2.96 -0.44 13.01
N VAL A 35 2.64 -0.10 11.76
CA VAL A 35 2.95 -0.93 10.59
C VAL A 35 4.41 -1.38 10.54
N HIS A 36 4.63 -2.66 10.24
CA HIS A 36 5.94 -3.22 9.97
C HIS A 36 5.97 -3.77 8.55
N VAL A 37 6.70 -3.10 7.66
CA VAL A 37 6.83 -3.52 6.25
C VAL A 37 8.22 -4.07 6.02
N PHE A 38 8.31 -5.26 5.43
CA PHE A 38 9.57 -5.79 4.90
C PHE A 38 9.73 -5.35 3.46
N ASP A 39 10.84 -4.68 3.16
CA ASP A 39 11.08 -4.06 1.87
C ASP A 39 11.96 -4.94 0.97
N ALA A 40 11.67 -4.92 -0.32
CA ALA A 40 12.35 -5.72 -1.33
C ALA A 40 13.41 -4.92 -2.12
N TRP A 41 13.51 -3.61 -1.93
CA TRP A 41 14.29 -2.73 -2.79
C TRP A 41 15.47 -2.03 -2.11
N GLY A 42 15.22 -1.31 -1.02
CA GLY A 42 16.20 -0.38 -0.45
C GLY A 42 16.63 -0.71 0.97
N ARG A 43 15.67 -1.00 1.85
CA ARG A 43 15.92 -1.37 3.24
C ARG A 43 15.42 -2.78 3.49
N TRP A 44 15.91 -3.39 4.58
CA TRP A 44 15.35 -4.66 5.04
C TRP A 44 13.91 -4.48 5.52
N GLU A 45 13.64 -3.41 6.28
CA GLU A 45 12.33 -3.14 6.86
C GLU A 45 12.08 -1.65 7.10
N HIS A 46 10.81 -1.31 7.24
CA HIS A 46 10.28 -0.03 7.70
C HIS A 46 9.36 -0.29 8.88
N VAL A 47 9.68 0.30 10.03
CA VAL A 47 8.93 0.12 11.28
C VAL A 47 8.25 1.43 11.67
N GLY A 48 6.93 1.38 11.80
CA GLY A 48 6.05 2.49 12.13
C GLY A 48 5.69 3.37 10.93
N ILE A 49 4.55 4.05 11.04
CA ILE A 49 3.96 4.83 9.96
C ILE A 49 4.85 5.99 9.49
N ALA A 50 5.66 6.56 10.39
CA ALA A 50 6.62 7.61 10.03
C ALA A 50 7.71 7.11 9.06
N ALA A 51 8.25 5.91 9.30
CA ALA A 51 9.25 5.30 8.43
C ALA A 51 8.66 4.88 7.07
N TRP A 52 7.39 4.47 7.07
CA TRP A 52 6.65 4.13 5.87
C TRP A 52 6.29 5.35 5.03
N ARG A 53 5.84 6.43 5.67
CA ARG A 53 5.59 7.73 5.03
C ARG A 53 6.84 8.30 4.37
N ALA A 54 7.98 8.22 5.05
CA ALA A 54 9.25 8.69 4.50
C ALA A 54 9.64 7.92 3.23
N MET A 55 9.46 6.59 3.23
CA MET A 55 9.66 5.74 2.06
C MET A 55 8.77 6.19 0.90
N ALA A 56 7.45 6.30 1.12
CA ALA A 56 6.51 6.67 0.07
C ALA A 56 6.81 8.05 -0.51
N THR A 57 7.22 9.01 0.34
CA THR A 57 7.62 10.36 -0.09
C THR A 57 8.85 10.32 -1.00
N GLU A 58 9.87 9.55 -0.62
CA GLU A 58 11.09 9.38 -1.42
C GLU A 58 10.78 8.71 -2.76
N TRP A 59 10.05 7.60 -2.72
CA TRP A 59 9.67 6.85 -3.91
C TRP A 59 8.82 7.69 -4.87
N PHE A 60 7.71 8.26 -4.40
CA PHE A 60 6.82 9.06 -5.26
C PHE A 60 7.53 10.29 -5.83
N GLY A 61 8.41 10.93 -5.06
CA GLY A 61 9.24 12.05 -5.50
C GLY A 61 10.23 11.67 -6.61
N SER A 62 10.79 10.45 -6.56
CA SER A 62 11.75 9.97 -7.56
C SER A 62 11.16 9.75 -8.96
N LEU A 63 9.84 9.55 -9.07
CA LEU A 63 9.16 9.27 -10.33
C LEU A 63 9.05 10.48 -11.27
N GLY A 64 9.27 11.71 -10.80
CA GLY A 64 9.14 12.92 -11.61
C GLY A 64 7.75 13.06 -12.26
N ALA A 65 7.66 13.01 -13.59
CA ALA A 65 6.40 13.05 -14.34
C ALA A 65 5.79 11.66 -14.61
N GLU A 66 6.53 10.58 -14.35
CA GLU A 66 6.06 9.21 -14.59
C GLU A 66 4.95 8.81 -13.61
N LEU A 67 4.11 7.88 -14.02
CA LEU A 67 2.98 7.40 -13.24
C LEU A 67 3.08 5.88 -13.16
N VAL A 68 2.80 5.34 -11.98
CA VAL A 68 2.81 3.89 -11.72
C VAL A 68 1.36 3.41 -11.69
N ASP A 69 1.08 2.36 -12.46
CA ASP A 69 -0.18 1.65 -12.42
C ASP A 69 0.02 0.33 -11.69
N VAL A 70 -0.80 0.07 -10.66
CA VAL A 70 -0.68 -1.12 -9.81
C VAL A 70 -1.86 -2.03 -10.09
N THR A 71 -1.57 -3.27 -10.47
CA THR A 71 -2.59 -4.29 -10.69
C THR A 71 -2.34 -5.50 -9.82
N PHE A 72 -3.41 -6.11 -9.32
CA PHE A 72 -3.36 -7.32 -8.51
C PHE A 72 -4.04 -8.45 -9.27
N THR A 73 -3.37 -9.59 -9.39
CA THR A 73 -3.90 -10.79 -10.05
C THR A 73 -3.98 -11.93 -9.04
N GLU A 74 -4.96 -12.83 -9.24
CA GLU A 74 -5.14 -14.02 -8.41
C GLU A 74 -5.27 -13.74 -6.89
N VAL A 75 -5.91 -12.62 -6.53
CA VAL A 75 -6.11 -12.21 -5.12
C VAL A 75 -6.84 -13.29 -4.33
N ARG A 76 -6.25 -13.68 -3.19
CA ARG A 76 -6.84 -14.59 -2.21
C ARG A 76 -6.87 -13.88 -0.85
N SER A 77 -8.00 -13.99 -0.15
CA SER A 77 -8.16 -13.49 1.21
C SER A 77 -8.76 -14.58 2.09
N SER A 78 -8.42 -14.57 3.37
CA SER A 78 -8.95 -15.48 4.38
C SER A 78 -9.18 -14.71 5.66
N ILE A 79 -10.43 -14.70 6.13
CA ILE A 79 -10.82 -14.02 7.37
C ILE A 79 -10.66 -15.02 8.52
N GLY A 80 -9.84 -14.66 9.50
CA GLY A 80 -9.73 -15.31 10.81
C GLY A 80 -10.55 -14.59 11.88
N SER A 81 -10.52 -15.09 13.11
CA SER A 81 -11.26 -14.49 14.24
C SER A 81 -10.81 -13.06 14.55
N ASP A 82 -9.52 -12.78 14.40
CA ASP A 82 -8.87 -11.53 14.79
C ASP A 82 -8.10 -10.86 13.63
N VAL A 83 -8.19 -11.44 12.43
CA VAL A 83 -7.51 -10.98 11.21
C VAL A 83 -8.48 -11.06 10.03
N ALA A 84 -8.50 -10.05 9.17
CA ALA A 84 -9.39 -9.96 8.01
C ALA A 84 -8.69 -10.37 6.70
#